data_AF-A0A8J5U6Q7-F1
#
_entry.id   AF-A0A8J5U6Q7-F1
#
_cell.length_a   1.000
_cell.length_b   1.000
_cell.length_c   1.000
_cell.angle_alpha   90.00
_cell.angle_beta   90.00
_cell.angle_gamma   90.00
#
_symmetry.space_group_name_H-M   'P 1'
#
loop_
_entity.id
_entity.type
_entity.pdbx_description
1 polymer ?
#
loop_
_entity_poly.entity_id
_entity_poly.type
_entity_poly.pdbx_seq_one_letter_code
_entity_poly.pdbx_strand_id
1 'polypeptide(L)'
;MDNPMATFKDDIDAVRSAIRQETENGRDVIVIAHSYGGTVGNSAVKGFSRPTELSASGQSSASTSTSSKRIAKTGNVVGLVLIATGFCFTGLTFMDHFFNITPPFFRVNKET
;
A
#
# COMPACT_ATOMS: atom_id res chain seq x y z
N MET A 1 8.60 21.40 -9.26
CA MET A 1 7.96 21.65 -10.56
C MET A 1 7.27 20.36 -10.91
N ASP A 2 5.95 20.34 -10.81
CA ASP A 2 5.16 19.12 -11.00
C ASP A 2 5.22 18.71 -12.47
N ASN A 3 5.50 17.43 -12.73
CA ASN A 3 5.47 16.89 -14.09
C ASN A 3 4.00 16.71 -14.50
N PRO A 4 3.47 17.50 -15.46
CA PRO A 4 2.07 17.38 -15.86
C PRO A 4 1.76 16.05 -16.55
N MET A 5 2.78 15.31 -16.98
CA MET A 5 2.66 13.98 -17.60
C MET A 5 2.84 12.84 -16.60
N ALA A 6 2.99 13.11 -15.30
CA ALA A 6 3.06 12.08 -14.29
C ALA A 6 1.75 11.26 -14.29
N THR A 7 1.90 9.95 -14.32
CA THR A 7 0.80 9.00 -14.33
C THR A 7 0.61 8.38 -12.95
N PHE A 8 -0.57 7.81 -12.72
CA PHE A 8 -0.83 7.00 -11.52
C PHE A 8 0.21 5.89 -11.30
N LYS A 9 0.78 5.33 -12.38
CA LYS A 9 1.84 4.33 -12.28
C LYS A 9 3.15 4.94 -11.78
N ASP A 10 3.48 6.15 -12.21
CA ASP A 10 4.69 6.85 -11.74
C ASP A 10 4.61 7.11 -10.24
N ASP A 11 3.43 7.50 -9.73
CA ASP A 11 3.19 7.68 -8.29
C ASP A 11 3.32 6.36 -7.52
N ILE A 12 2.79 5.25 -8.06
CA ILE A 12 2.98 3.92 -7.48
C ILE A 12 4.46 3.56 -7.44
N ASP A 13 5.18 3.73 -8.54
CA ASP A 13 6.58 3.33 -8.65
C ASP A 13 7.46 4.16 -7.69
N ALA A 14 7.17 5.45 -7.53
CA ALA A 14 7.84 6.31 -6.56
C ALA A 14 7.66 5.79 -5.13
N VAL A 15 6.43 5.50 -4.71
CA VAL A 15 6.14 4.95 -3.37
C VAL A 15 6.76 3.56 -3.18
N ARG A 16 6.71 2.70 -4.20
CA ARG A 16 7.35 1.38 -4.19
C ARG A 16 8.86 1.46 -4.05
N SER A 17 9.50 2.44 -4.70
CA SER A 17 10.94 2.65 -4.58
C SER A 17 11.32 3.01 -3.15
N ALA A 18 10.54 3.88 -2.49
CA ALA A 18 10.76 4.22 -1.10
C ALA A 18 10.58 3.00 -0.17
N ILE A 19 9.50 2.22 -0.33
CA ILE A 19 9.28 0.99 0.43
C ILE A 19 10.44 0.01 0.23
N ARG A 20 10.90 -0.18 -1.01
CA ARG A 20 12.03 -1.06 -1.34
C ARG A 20 13.31 -0.63 -0.63
N GLN A 21 13.65 0.65 -0.69
CA GLN A 21 14.85 1.17 -0.02
C GLN A 21 14.85 0.88 1.49
N GLU A 22 13.71 1.05 2.15
CA GLU A 22 13.59 0.77 3.59
C GLU A 22 13.67 -0.73 3.91
N THR A 23 12.96 -1.54 3.13
CA THR A 23 12.88 -3.00 3.32
C THR A 23 14.19 -3.72 2.97
N GLU A 24 14.93 -3.28 1.95
CA GLU A 24 16.26 -3.79 1.60
C GLU A 24 17.29 -3.52 2.71
N ASN A 25 17.09 -2.45 3.49
CA ASN A 25 17.87 -2.16 4.70
C ASN A 25 17.42 -2.96 5.93
N GLY A 26 16.50 -3.92 5.76
CA GLY A 26 16.01 -4.79 6.82
C GLY A 26 15.00 -4.14 7.77
N ARG A 27 14.41 -3.00 7.40
CA ARG A 27 13.43 -2.29 8.22
C ARG A 27 12.00 -2.69 7.86
N ASP A 28 11.21 -3.06 8.86
CA ASP A 28 9.77 -3.21 8.69
C ASP A 28 9.12 -1.81 8.54
N VAL A 29 8.14 -1.69 7.64
CA VAL A 29 7.55 -0.41 7.20
C VAL A 29 6.05 -0.38 7.50
N ILE A 30 5.56 0.76 7.99
CA ILE A 30 4.14 1.10 8.01
C ILE A 30 3.91 2.21 6.99
N VAL A 31 3.00 1.99 6.05
CA VAL A 31 2.63 3.00 5.06
C VAL A 31 1.43 3.78 5.57
N ILE A 32 1.57 5.09 5.73
CA ILE A 32 0.48 6.00 6.09
C ILE A 32 0.16 6.84 4.86
N ALA A 33 -1.10 6.82 4.45
CA ALA A 33 -1.54 7.47 3.24
C ALA A 33 -2.84 8.24 3.45
N HIS A 34 -3.00 9.35 2.74
CA HIS A 34 -4.13 10.27 2.88
C HIS A 34 -4.77 10.58 1.53
N SER A 35 -6.10 10.56 1.46
CA SER A 35 -6.88 10.90 0.27
C SER A 35 -6.42 10.12 -0.97
N TYR A 36 -6.09 10.79 -2.08
CA TYR A 36 -5.53 10.18 -3.29
C TYR A 36 -4.35 9.23 -3.00
N GLY A 37 -3.49 9.62 -2.04
CA GLY A 37 -2.35 8.83 -1.62
C GLY A 37 -2.75 7.45 -1.12
N GLY A 38 -3.97 7.26 -0.63
CA GLY A 38 -4.45 5.95 -0.20
C GLY A 38 -4.57 4.94 -1.33
N THR A 39 -5.03 5.37 -2.52
CA THR A 39 -5.10 4.51 -3.72
C THR A 39 -3.69 4.16 -4.21
N VAL A 40 -2.78 5.12 -4.20
CA VAL A 40 -1.36 4.92 -4.57
C VAL A 40 -0.69 3.98 -3.56
N GLY A 41 -0.77 4.29 -2.26
CA GLY A 41 -0.13 3.56 -1.17
C GLY A 41 -0.63 2.11 -1.06
N ASN A 42 -1.94 1.89 -1.16
CA ASN A 42 -2.53 0.54 -1.17
C ASN A 42 -2.04 -0.29 -2.38
N SER A 43 -1.92 0.34 -3.55
CA SER A 43 -1.38 -0.32 -4.74
C SER A 43 0.11 -0.63 -4.61
N ALA A 44 0.86 0.30 -4.00
CA ALA A 44 2.31 0.20 -3.86
C ALA A 44 2.76 -0.91 -2.90
N VAL A 45 2.00 -1.22 -1.85
CA VAL A 45 2.40 -2.25 -0.85
C VAL A 45 2.36 -3.69 -1.37
N LYS A 46 1.77 -3.94 -2.56
CA LYS A 46 1.65 -5.29 -3.13
C LYS A 46 3.03 -5.96 -3.29
N GLY A 47 3.16 -7.16 -2.71
CA GLY A 47 4.40 -7.96 -2.76
C GLY A 47 5.48 -7.55 -1.76
N PHE A 48 5.20 -6.61 -0.85
CA PHE A 48 6.10 -6.25 0.26
C PHE A 48 5.64 -6.79 1.62
N SER A 49 4.44 -7.39 1.70
CA SER A 49 3.98 -8.07 2.91
C SER A 49 4.71 -9.38 3.13
N ARG A 50 4.77 -9.85 4.38
CA ARG A 50 5.31 -11.17 4.71
C ARG A 50 4.53 -12.25 3.95
N PRO A 51 5.21 -13.29 3.41
CA PRO A 51 4.52 -14.46 2.89
C PRO A 51 3.61 -15.04 3.97
N THR A 52 2.33 -15.19 3.65
CA THR A 52 1.40 -15.91 4.53
C THR A 52 1.74 -17.39 4.46
N GLU A 53 2.42 -17.92 5.48
CA GLU A 53 2.55 -19.37 5.68
C GLU A 53 1.20 -19.95 6.09
N LEU A 54 0.31 -20.18 5.11
CA LEU A 54 -0.87 -21.01 5.30
C LEU A 54 -0.80 -22.19 4.33
N SER A 55 -0.44 -23.34 4.90
CA SER A 55 -0.64 -24.73 4.42
C SER A 55 0.64 -25.54 4.13
N ALA A 56 1.52 -25.66 5.13
CA ALA A 56 2.36 -26.87 5.30
C ALA A 56 2.19 -27.51 6.69
N SER A 57 1.10 -27.20 7.40
CA SER A 57 0.58 -28.05 8.47
C SER A 57 -0.05 -29.30 7.85
N GLY A 58 0.83 -30.17 7.37
CA GLY A 58 0.50 -31.40 6.66
C GLY A 58 1.72 -32.28 6.35
N GLN A 59 2.90 -32.02 6.92
CA GLN A 59 3.93 -33.03 7.13
C GLN A 59 4.99 -32.49 8.08
N SER A 60 5.06 -33.11 9.27
CA SER A 60 6.25 -33.07 10.09
C SER A 60 7.43 -33.53 9.25
N SER A 61 8.35 -32.63 8.94
CA SER A 61 9.71 -32.99 8.59
C SER A 61 10.60 -31.88 9.08
N ALA A 62 11.28 -32.18 10.19
CA ALA A 62 12.44 -31.46 10.66
C ALA A 62 13.34 -31.14 9.47
N SER A 63 13.33 -29.88 9.04
CA SER A 63 14.23 -29.41 8.00
C SER A 63 15.49 -28.93 8.68
N THR A 64 16.41 -29.88 8.80
CA THR A 64 17.82 -29.74 9.08
C THR A 64 18.36 -28.39 8.64
N SER A 65 18.91 -27.67 9.62
CA SER A 65 19.81 -26.54 9.45
C SER A 65 21.00 -26.93 8.56
N THR A 66 20.89 -26.77 7.25
CA THR A 66 22.03 -26.88 6.32
C THR A 66 21.86 -25.92 5.16
N SER A 67 22.27 -24.68 5.38
CA SER A 67 23.07 -23.85 4.46
C SER A 67 22.88 -22.39 4.86
N SER A 68 23.73 -21.93 5.77
CA SER A 68 23.81 -20.55 6.25
C SER A 68 24.31 -19.60 5.16
N LYS A 69 23.56 -19.45 4.05
CA LYS A 69 23.58 -18.19 3.33
C LYS A 69 22.82 -17.24 4.24
N ARG A 70 23.50 -16.29 4.89
CA ARG A 70 22.84 -15.16 5.56
C ARG A 70 21.93 -14.50 4.53
N ILE A 71 20.67 -14.92 4.45
CA ILE A 71 19.65 -14.16 3.75
C ILE A 71 19.63 -12.86 4.54
N ALA A 72 20.12 -11.79 3.94
CA ALA A 72 20.00 -10.47 4.52
C ALA A 72 18.54 -10.33 4.93
N LYS A 73 18.28 -10.13 6.23
CA LYS A 73 16.93 -10.12 6.78
C LYS A 73 16.22 -8.91 6.18
N THR A 74 15.50 -9.11 5.08
CA THR A 74 14.75 -8.05 4.40
C THR A 74 13.54 -7.71 5.26
N GLY A 75 13.29 -6.42 5.44
CA GLY A 75 12.10 -5.91 6.10
C GLY A 75 10.85 -6.11 5.24
N ASN A 76 9.69 -5.90 5.83
CA ASN A 76 8.39 -6.09 5.17
C ASN A 76 7.46 -4.91 5.49
N VAL A 77 6.44 -4.72 4.65
CA VAL A 77 5.31 -3.86 5.03
C VAL A 77 4.45 -4.61 6.04
N VAL A 78 4.38 -4.08 7.26
CA VAL A 78 3.67 -4.68 8.41
C VAL A 78 2.37 -3.97 8.74
N GLY A 79 2.08 -2.82 8.11
CA GLY A 79 0.84 -2.09 8.30
C GLY A 79 0.57 -1.07 7.21
N LEU A 80 -0.72 -0.78 7.01
CA LEU A 80 -1.22 0.26 6.12
C LEU A 80 -2.29 1.08 6.86
N VAL A 81 -2.09 2.39 6.95
CA VAL A 81 -3.02 3.33 7.59
C VAL A 81 -3.55 4.27 6.51
N LEU A 82 -4.85 4.19 6.23
CA LEU A 82 -5.52 4.99 5.21
C LEU A 82 -6.41 6.04 5.88
N ILE A 83 -6.17 7.32 5.59
CA ILE A 83 -6.91 8.44 6.17
C ILE A 83 -7.68 9.13 5.04
N ALA A 84 -8.98 9.38 5.25
CA ALA A 84 -9.85 10.02 4.24
C ALA A 84 -9.72 9.40 2.83
N THR A 85 -9.49 8.08 2.77
CA THR A 85 -9.45 7.30 1.53
C THR A 85 -10.74 6.50 1.45
N GLY A 86 -11.57 6.72 0.42
CA GLY A 86 -12.77 5.89 0.20
C GLY A 86 -12.36 4.44 -0.15
N PHE A 87 -13.24 3.46 0.09
CA PHE A 87 -12.94 2.09 -0.30
C PHE A 87 -12.59 2.02 -1.79
N CYS A 88 -11.46 1.36 -2.13
CA CYS A 88 -11.01 1.15 -3.52
C CYS A 88 -11.85 0.10 -4.26
N PHE A 89 -13.18 0.08 -4.10
CA PHE A 89 -14.06 -0.79 -4.89
C PHE A 89 -14.30 -0.18 -6.26
N THR A 90 -14.12 -0.96 -7.32
CA THR A 90 -14.62 -0.61 -8.65
C THR A 90 -16.11 -0.30 -8.58
N GLY A 91 -16.49 0.90 -9.01
CA GLY A 91 -17.89 1.35 -9.04
C GLY A 91 -18.35 2.18 -7.84
N LEU A 92 -17.48 2.47 -6.86
CA LEU A 92 -17.78 3.42 -5.78
C LEU A 92 -16.91 4.67 -5.87
N THR A 93 -17.53 5.83 -5.68
CA THR A 93 -16.85 7.12 -5.56
C THR A 93 -16.49 7.41 -4.09
N PHE A 94 -15.51 8.29 -3.89
CA PHE A 94 -15.24 8.84 -2.55
C PHE A 94 -16.50 9.47 -1.92
N MET A 95 -17.36 10.08 -2.73
CA MET A 95 -18.61 10.73 -2.33
C MET A 95 -19.71 9.75 -1.90
N ASP A 96 -19.68 8.50 -2.39
CA ASP A 96 -20.68 7.49 -2.03
C ASP A 96 -20.67 7.19 -0.52
N HIS A 97 -19.51 7.36 0.14
CA HIS A 97 -19.34 7.16 1.57
C HIS A 97 -19.91 8.30 2.42
N PHE A 98 -20.11 9.45 1.79
CA PHE A 98 -20.76 10.61 2.40
C PHE A 98 -22.25 10.69 2.03
N PHE A 99 -22.85 9.60 1.51
CA PHE A 99 -24.22 9.62 0.96
C PHE A 99 -24.42 10.71 -0.11
N ASN A 100 -23.35 11.04 -0.86
CA ASN A 100 -23.30 12.20 -1.77
C ASN A 100 -23.56 13.57 -1.10
N ILE A 101 -23.49 13.65 0.23
CA ILE A 101 -23.56 14.90 0.98
C ILE A 101 -22.15 15.49 1.01
N THR A 102 -21.98 16.62 0.32
CA THR A 102 -20.71 17.34 0.33
C THR A 102 -20.41 17.89 1.73
N PRO A 103 -19.17 17.71 2.24
CA PRO A 103 -18.72 18.41 3.43
C PRO A 103 -19.00 19.92 3.33
N PRO A 104 -19.39 20.60 4.43
CA PRO A 104 -19.84 22.00 4.39
C PRO A 104 -18.84 23.00 3.78
N PHE A 105 -17.56 22.61 3.72
CA PHE A 105 -16.45 23.43 3.20
C PHE A 105 -16.27 23.29 1.68
N PHE A 106 -16.93 22.32 1.02
CA PHE A 106 -16.93 22.18 -0.43
C PHE A 106 -17.99 23.12 -1.03
N ARG A 107 -17.54 24.17 -1.73
CA ARG A 107 -18.43 25.03 -2.51
C ARG A 107 -18.93 24.23 -3.72
N VAL A 108 -20.24 23.97 -3.76
CA VAL A 108 -20.90 23.44 -4.95
C VAL A 108 -20.89 24.53 -6.02
N ASN A 109 -20.18 24.29 -7.13
CA ASN A 109 -20.38 25.08 -8.34
C ASN A 109 -21.70 24.63 -8.97
N LYS A 110 -22.66 25.55 -9.12
CA LYS A 110 -23.98 25.27 -9.71
C LYS A 110 -24.04 25.58 -11.20
N GLU A 111 -22.94 26.03 -11.80
CA GLU A 111 -22.85 26.25 -13.23
C GLU A 111 -22.24 25.02 -13.91
N THR A 112 -23.14 24.28 -14.56
CA THR A 112 -22.96 23.14 -15.49
C THR A 112 -22.36 21.85 -14.94
#